data_AF-A0A1H3I3N0-F1
#
_entry.id   AF-A0A1H3I3N0-F1
#
_cell.length_a   1.000
_cell.length_b   1.000
_cell.length_c   1.000
_cell.angle_alpha   90.00
_cell.angle_beta   90.00
_cell.angle_gamma   90.00
#
_symmetry.space_group_name_H-M   'P 1'
#
loop_
_entity.id
_entity.type
_entity.pdbx_description
1 polymer ?
#
loop_
_entity_poly.entity_id
_entity_poly.type
_entity_poly.pdbx_seq_one_letter_code
_entity_poly.pdbx_strand_id
1 'polypeptide(L)'
;MAQGRTINWSGYTWHVKDSFGSKWGPGPNYFSSSNDNVWVDSAGRLHLKITQRNGNWYCAEVYHTQTLGYGTYRFFIDGRPDLLDPNITLGLFTYDSISADAPAKNYREIDIEFAKWGHPQALNSQYVVQPYTKPANMLEFQTSLNGYWSTHSFNWTPSEVKFMSLHGHYSDPPSPLEWYLIKEWSYNGEDIPDSKNERVDVNLWLMDGRAPFNQQETEIVITKFEFTPM
;
A
#
# COMPACT_ATOMS: atom_id res chain seq x y z
N MET A 1 6.06 -15.88 3.86
CA MET A 1 5.90 -15.29 2.51
C MET A 1 6.80 -16.01 1.53
N ALA A 2 6.40 -16.10 0.26
CA ALA A 2 7.28 -16.57 -0.81
C ALA A 2 8.24 -15.42 -1.21
N GLN A 3 9.53 -15.63 -1.02
CA GLN A 3 10.55 -14.58 -0.98
C GLN A 3 11.42 -14.63 -2.24
N GLY A 4 11.39 -13.56 -3.03
CA GLY A 4 12.30 -13.36 -4.16
C GLY A 4 13.60 -12.65 -3.74
N ARG A 5 14.14 -11.83 -4.64
CA ARG A 5 15.34 -11.00 -4.40
C ARG A 5 15.07 -9.83 -3.45
N THR A 6 16.12 -9.10 -3.11
CA THR A 6 16.03 -7.82 -2.39
C THR A 6 16.33 -6.62 -3.29
N ILE A 7 15.89 -5.44 -2.86
CA ILE A 7 16.24 -4.12 -3.43
C ILE A 7 16.60 -3.14 -2.32
N ASN A 8 17.39 -2.13 -2.67
CA ASN A 8 17.66 -0.98 -1.80
C ASN A 8 16.87 0.21 -2.32
N TRP A 9 15.97 0.76 -1.51
CA TRP A 9 15.12 1.89 -1.89
C TRP A 9 14.81 2.75 -0.65
N SER A 10 14.83 4.07 -0.84
CA SER A 10 14.62 5.07 0.22
C SER A 10 15.52 4.90 1.45
N GLY A 11 16.74 4.36 1.28
CA GLY A 11 17.67 4.11 2.39
C GLY A 11 17.43 2.81 3.15
N TYR A 12 16.47 1.98 2.71
CA TYR A 12 16.11 0.72 3.35
C TYR A 12 16.29 -0.48 2.41
N THR A 13 16.39 -1.67 3.00
CA THR A 13 16.38 -2.94 2.27
C THR A 13 14.98 -3.54 2.30
N TRP A 14 14.48 -3.87 1.11
CA TRP A 14 13.16 -4.47 0.90
C TRP A 14 13.29 -5.84 0.26
N HIS A 15 12.44 -6.77 0.67
CA HIS A 15 12.20 -7.99 -0.07
C HIS A 15 11.23 -7.74 -1.20
N VAL A 16 11.41 -8.42 -2.33
CA VAL A 16 10.44 -8.48 -3.42
C VAL A 16 9.74 -9.82 -3.37
N LYS A 17 8.41 -9.83 -3.31
CA LYS A 17 7.62 -11.05 -3.27
C LYS A 17 7.68 -11.79 -4.60
N ASP A 18 7.77 -13.11 -4.53
CA ASP A 18 7.71 -13.98 -5.70
C ASP A 18 6.87 -15.20 -5.35
N SER A 19 5.81 -15.48 -6.11
CA SER A 19 4.97 -16.64 -5.86
C SER A 19 5.45 -17.91 -6.57
N PHE A 20 6.58 -17.85 -7.30
CA PHE A 20 7.20 -18.96 -8.02
C PHE A 20 6.21 -19.72 -8.93
N GLY A 21 5.33 -18.96 -9.59
CA GLY A 21 4.32 -19.51 -10.51
C GLY A 21 3.10 -20.14 -9.82
N SER A 22 3.00 -20.06 -8.49
CA SER A 22 1.81 -20.46 -7.74
C SER A 22 0.91 -19.26 -7.46
N LYS A 23 -0.39 -19.50 -7.24
CA LYS A 23 -1.31 -18.46 -6.77
C LYS A 23 -1.07 -18.16 -5.28
N TRP A 24 -1.08 -16.88 -4.92
CA TRP A 24 -0.80 -16.39 -3.57
C TRP A 24 -1.61 -15.12 -3.27
N GLY A 25 -1.82 -14.85 -1.97
CA GLY A 25 -2.57 -13.70 -1.45
C GLY A 25 -1.82 -12.35 -1.53
N PRO A 26 -2.52 -11.20 -1.50
CA PRO A 26 -3.98 -11.05 -1.52
C PRO A 26 -4.61 -11.56 -2.82
N GLY A 27 -5.82 -12.09 -2.72
CA GLY A 27 -6.50 -12.79 -3.82
C GLY A 27 -5.76 -14.04 -4.33
N PRO A 28 -6.24 -14.68 -5.40
CA PRO A 28 -5.54 -15.77 -6.09
C PRO A 28 -4.57 -15.23 -7.17
N ASN A 29 -3.57 -14.43 -6.78
CA ASN A 29 -2.65 -13.72 -7.69
C ASN A 29 -1.33 -14.44 -7.94
N TYR A 30 -0.68 -14.14 -9.07
CA TYR A 30 0.74 -14.45 -9.26
C TYR A 30 1.58 -13.23 -8.90
N PHE A 31 2.63 -13.40 -8.10
CA PHE A 31 3.59 -12.34 -7.79
C PHE A 31 4.93 -12.66 -8.44
N SER A 32 5.62 -11.65 -8.96
CA SER A 32 6.92 -11.86 -9.62
C SER A 32 7.96 -10.88 -9.11
N SER A 33 9.13 -11.40 -8.78
CA SER A 33 10.28 -10.58 -8.39
C SER A 33 11.12 -10.06 -9.57
N SER A 34 10.65 -10.23 -10.80
CA SER A 34 11.36 -9.80 -12.01
C SER A 34 11.51 -8.27 -12.08
N ASN A 35 12.51 -7.81 -12.85
CA ASN A 35 12.71 -6.38 -13.10
C ASN A 35 11.62 -5.74 -13.98
N ASP A 36 10.72 -6.54 -14.58
CA ASP A 36 9.56 -6.01 -15.31
C ASP A 36 8.41 -5.63 -14.35
N ASN A 37 8.43 -6.16 -13.12
CA ASN A 37 7.38 -5.94 -12.11
C ASN A 37 7.84 -5.01 -11.00
N VAL A 38 9.10 -5.10 -10.58
CA VAL A 38 9.64 -4.28 -9.50
C VAL A 38 11.05 -3.82 -9.86
N TRP A 39 11.33 -2.53 -9.83
CA TRP A 39 12.69 -2.02 -9.96
C TRP A 39 12.83 -0.66 -9.28
N VAL A 40 14.09 -0.25 -9.07
CA VAL A 40 14.43 1.10 -8.64
C VAL A 40 15.11 1.78 -9.83
N ASP A 41 14.59 2.92 -10.27
CA ASP A 41 15.16 3.64 -11.40
C ASP A 41 16.44 4.42 -11.04
N SER A 42 17.05 5.06 -12.04
CA SER A 42 18.27 5.86 -11.83
C SER A 42 18.05 7.13 -11.00
N ALA A 43 16.79 7.55 -10.80
CA ALA A 43 16.42 8.64 -9.91
C ALA A 43 16.13 8.16 -8.47
N GLY A 44 16.25 6.85 -8.20
CA GLY A 44 16.01 6.27 -6.88
C GLY A 44 14.53 6.04 -6.56
N ARG A 45 13.64 6.04 -7.55
CA ARG A 45 12.20 5.82 -7.38
C ARG A 45 11.87 4.34 -7.51
N LEU A 46 10.96 3.84 -6.69
CA LEU A 46 10.46 2.47 -6.75
C LEU A 46 9.32 2.39 -7.77
N HIS A 47 9.39 1.41 -8.65
CA HIS A 47 8.35 1.09 -9.60
C HIS A 47 7.71 -0.25 -9.24
N LEU A 48 6.38 -0.29 -9.20
CA LEU A 48 5.58 -1.51 -9.14
C LEU A 48 4.70 -1.56 -10.38
N LYS A 49 4.77 -2.68 -11.10
CA LYS A 49 4.03 -2.87 -12.34
C LYS A 49 3.32 -4.21 -12.36
N ILE A 50 2.04 -4.18 -12.70
CA ILE A 50 1.28 -5.35 -13.11
C ILE A 50 1.60 -5.62 -14.58
N THR A 51 2.11 -6.82 -14.88
CA THR A 51 2.54 -7.22 -16.24
C THR A 51 1.76 -8.41 -16.76
N GLN A 52 1.56 -8.48 -18.08
CA GLN A 52 0.96 -9.62 -18.75
C GLN A 52 2.03 -10.40 -19.51
N ARG A 53 2.22 -11.68 -19.17
CA ARG A 53 3.20 -12.55 -19.82
C ARG A 53 2.61 -13.94 -20.03
N ASN A 54 2.66 -14.42 -21.26
CA ASN A 54 2.19 -15.77 -21.64
C ASN A 54 0.75 -16.06 -21.15
N GLY A 55 -0.14 -15.07 -21.25
CA GLY A 55 -1.55 -15.18 -20.84
C GLY A 55 -1.80 -15.06 -19.33
N ASN A 56 -0.76 -14.91 -18.51
CA ASN A 56 -0.89 -14.68 -17.07
C ASN A 56 -0.60 -13.22 -16.71
N TRP A 57 -1.31 -12.73 -15.70
CA TRP A 57 -1.05 -11.43 -15.07
C TRP A 57 -0.19 -11.63 -13.81
N TYR A 58 0.87 -10.84 -13.69
CA TYR A 58 1.79 -10.86 -12.56
C TYR A 58 1.71 -9.53 -11.81
N CYS A 59 1.46 -9.64 -10.51
CA CYS A 59 1.41 -8.56 -9.55
C CYS A 59 2.80 -8.28 -8.96
N ALA A 60 2.89 -7.14 -8.28
CA ALA A 60 4.12 -6.65 -7.65
C ALA A 60 3.88 -6.41 -6.16
N GLU A 61 4.84 -6.78 -5.32
CA GLU A 61 4.81 -6.46 -3.89
C GLU A 61 6.23 -6.41 -3.35
N VAL A 62 6.48 -5.42 -2.51
CA VAL A 62 7.69 -5.31 -1.70
C VAL A 62 7.32 -5.17 -0.24
N TYR A 63 8.18 -5.71 0.62
CA TYR A 63 8.01 -5.59 2.07
C TYR A 63 9.33 -5.35 2.77
N HIS A 64 9.29 -4.54 3.81
CA HIS A 64 10.46 -4.12 4.55
C HIS A 64 11.13 -5.31 5.23
N THR A 65 12.46 -5.28 5.36
CA THR A 65 13.22 -6.36 6.00
C THR A 65 13.14 -6.35 7.54
N GLN A 66 12.72 -5.23 8.12
CA GLN A 66 12.68 -4.98 9.56
C GLN A 66 11.31 -4.47 10.02
N THR A 67 11.02 -4.67 11.30
CA THR A 67 9.92 -3.99 12.01
C THR A 67 10.32 -2.55 12.31
N LEU A 68 9.42 -1.59 12.09
CA LEU A 68 9.67 -0.17 12.38
C LEU A 68 8.93 0.33 13.64
N GLY A 69 7.76 -0.24 13.94
CA GLY A 69 6.99 0.06 15.15
C GLY A 69 6.26 1.40 15.13
N TYR A 70 5.96 1.95 16.31
CA TYR A 70 5.21 3.20 16.43
C TYR A 70 5.97 4.39 15.80
N GLY A 71 5.24 5.24 15.11
CA GLY A 71 5.81 6.38 14.39
C GLY A 71 4.95 6.82 13.21
N THR A 72 5.51 7.69 12.38
CA THR A 72 4.86 8.18 11.16
C THR A 72 5.42 7.46 9.95
N TYR A 73 4.53 6.83 9.18
CA TYR A 73 4.83 6.17 7.91
C TYR A 73 4.32 7.08 6.79
N ARG A 74 5.16 7.34 5.78
CA ARG A 74 4.81 8.24 4.68
C ARG A 74 5.30 7.72 3.33
N PHE A 75 4.41 7.77 2.35
CA PHE A 75 4.62 7.31 0.99
C PHE A 75 4.37 8.46 0.02
N PHE A 76 5.27 8.63 -0.95
CA PHE A 76 5.24 9.70 -1.93
C PHE A 76 5.00 9.13 -3.32
N ILE A 77 3.79 9.23 -3.83
CA ILE A 77 3.39 8.61 -5.11
C ILE A 77 3.57 9.62 -6.25
N ASP A 78 4.10 9.15 -7.37
CA ASP A 78 4.11 9.83 -8.67
C ASP A 78 3.28 8.99 -9.64
N GLY A 79 1.98 9.28 -9.71
CA GLY A 79 1.01 8.44 -10.42
C GLY A 79 -0.44 8.91 -10.26
N ARG A 80 -1.36 8.11 -10.81
CA ARG A 80 -2.80 8.35 -10.72
C ARG A 80 -3.51 7.16 -10.08
N PRO A 81 -3.24 6.85 -8.79
CA PRO A 81 -3.90 5.75 -8.10
C PRO A 81 -5.43 5.95 -8.02
N ASP A 82 -5.91 7.19 -8.15
CA ASP A 82 -7.34 7.51 -8.24
C ASP A 82 -8.02 7.04 -9.54
N LEU A 83 -7.24 6.74 -10.58
CA LEU A 83 -7.69 6.26 -11.89
C LEU A 83 -7.45 4.77 -12.13
N LEU A 84 -7.08 4.01 -11.09
CA LEU A 84 -6.84 2.57 -11.24
C LEU A 84 -8.05 1.85 -11.84
N ASP A 85 -7.75 0.87 -12.70
CA ASP A 85 -8.76 -0.04 -13.21
C ASP A 85 -9.53 -0.67 -12.04
N PRO A 86 -10.86 -0.92 -12.16
CA PRO A 86 -11.63 -1.42 -11.05
C PRO A 86 -11.10 -2.71 -10.41
N ASN A 87 -10.39 -3.56 -11.16
CA ASN A 87 -9.79 -4.78 -10.63
C ASN A 87 -8.41 -4.59 -10.01
N ILE A 88 -7.83 -3.38 -10.01
CA ILE A 88 -6.50 -3.13 -9.46
C ILE A 88 -6.61 -2.49 -8.08
N THR A 89 -5.78 -2.98 -7.16
CA THR A 89 -5.61 -2.42 -5.82
C THR A 89 -4.14 -2.05 -5.61
N LEU A 90 -3.91 -0.83 -5.15
CA LEU A 90 -2.66 -0.39 -4.54
C LEU A 90 -2.83 -0.36 -3.02
N GLY A 91 -2.01 -1.10 -2.27
CA GLY A 91 -1.97 -1.07 -0.81
C GLY A 91 -0.65 -0.48 -0.30
N LEU A 92 -0.74 0.37 0.73
CA LEU A 92 0.37 0.92 1.51
C LEU A 92 0.08 0.61 2.99
N PHE A 93 0.79 -0.34 3.58
CA PHE A 93 0.30 -0.94 4.82
C PHE A 93 1.39 -1.50 5.74
N THR A 94 0.99 -1.87 6.95
CA THR A 94 1.78 -2.74 7.83
C THR A 94 1.23 -4.16 7.83
N TYR A 95 2.07 -5.19 7.98
CA TYR A 95 1.60 -6.57 8.08
C TYR A 95 2.56 -7.48 8.84
N ASP A 96 2.04 -8.22 9.81
CA ASP A 96 2.77 -9.23 10.58
C ASP A 96 2.45 -10.63 10.04
N SER A 97 3.30 -11.12 9.14
CA SER A 97 3.17 -12.47 8.59
C SER A 97 3.87 -13.57 9.40
N ILE A 98 4.46 -13.24 10.56
CA ILE A 98 5.48 -14.08 11.20
C ILE A 98 5.08 -14.48 12.62
N SER A 99 4.48 -13.57 13.38
CA SER A 99 4.13 -13.87 14.76
C SER A 99 3.02 -14.92 14.83
N ALA A 100 3.18 -15.88 15.74
CA ALA A 100 2.18 -16.94 15.94
C ALA A 100 0.80 -16.39 16.36
N ASP A 101 0.75 -15.25 17.03
CA ASP A 101 -0.48 -14.56 17.46
C ASP A 101 -1.03 -13.59 16.41
N ALA A 102 -0.36 -13.41 15.26
CA ALA A 102 -0.75 -12.42 14.26
C ALA A 102 -2.22 -12.57 13.80
N PRO A 103 -2.75 -13.78 13.49
CA PRO A 103 -4.17 -13.91 13.11
C PRO A 103 -5.15 -13.43 14.19
N ALA A 104 -4.83 -13.64 15.47
CA ALA A 104 -5.65 -13.17 16.59
C ALA A 104 -5.51 -11.65 16.85
N LYS A 105 -4.53 -11.02 16.21
CA LYS A 105 -4.21 -9.58 16.26
C LYS A 105 -4.46 -8.89 14.91
N ASN A 106 -5.28 -9.51 14.06
CA ASN A 106 -5.59 -9.04 12.71
C ASN A 106 -4.33 -8.63 11.93
N TYR A 107 -3.28 -9.43 12.08
CA TYR A 107 -1.96 -9.25 11.45
C TYR A 107 -1.29 -7.90 11.71
N ARG A 108 -1.73 -7.15 12.73
CA ARG A 108 -1.19 -5.82 13.07
C ARG A 108 -1.20 -4.87 11.86
N GLU A 109 -2.29 -4.92 11.12
CA GLU A 109 -2.41 -4.32 9.81
C GLU A 109 -3.17 -2.99 9.85
N ILE A 110 -2.54 -1.99 9.24
CA ILE A 110 -3.00 -0.61 9.08
C ILE A 110 -2.84 -0.29 7.59
N ASP A 111 -3.92 0.08 6.93
CA ASP A 111 -3.99 0.16 5.48
C ASP A 111 -4.33 1.56 4.97
N ILE A 112 -3.62 1.99 3.93
CA ILE A 112 -4.09 2.98 2.96
C ILE A 112 -4.22 2.27 1.62
N GLU A 113 -5.43 2.20 1.08
CA GLU A 113 -5.69 1.49 -0.17
C GLU A 113 -6.34 2.40 -1.21
N PHE A 114 -5.93 2.21 -2.47
CA PHE A 114 -6.59 2.73 -3.66
C PHE A 114 -7.10 1.57 -4.49
N ALA A 115 -8.42 1.40 -4.52
CA ALA A 115 -9.09 0.30 -5.20
C ALA A 115 -10.57 0.61 -5.38
N LYS A 116 -11.19 -0.06 -6.34
CA LYS A 116 -12.65 -0.15 -6.45
C LYS A 116 -13.18 -1.56 -6.21
N TRP A 117 -12.33 -2.49 -5.78
CA TRP A 117 -12.65 -3.89 -5.46
C TRP A 117 -13.50 -4.61 -6.53
N GLY A 118 -13.22 -4.33 -7.81
CA GLY A 118 -13.92 -4.90 -8.97
C GLY A 118 -15.27 -4.24 -9.30
N HIS A 119 -15.65 -3.16 -8.61
CA HIS A 119 -16.92 -2.45 -8.78
C HIS A 119 -16.70 -1.06 -9.40
N PRO A 120 -16.94 -0.84 -10.71
CA PRO A 120 -16.59 0.41 -11.39
C PRO A 120 -17.16 1.71 -10.78
N GLN A 121 -18.28 1.59 -10.06
CA GLN A 121 -19.00 2.70 -9.42
C GLN A 121 -18.70 2.87 -7.92
N ALA A 122 -17.82 2.04 -7.35
CA ALA A 122 -17.42 2.19 -5.95
C ALA A 122 -16.52 3.43 -5.76
N LEU A 123 -16.47 3.87 -4.50
CA LEU A 123 -15.41 4.76 -4.03
C LEU A 123 -14.05 4.10 -4.31
N ASN A 124 -13.02 4.91 -4.53
CA ASN A 124 -11.73 4.44 -5.02
C ASN A 124 -10.62 4.44 -3.95
N SER A 125 -10.94 4.69 -2.69
CA SER A 125 -9.95 4.76 -1.62
C SER A 125 -10.53 4.39 -0.26
N GLN A 126 -9.68 3.84 0.61
CA GLN A 126 -10.02 3.64 2.01
C GLN A 126 -8.81 3.75 2.94
N TYR A 127 -9.11 4.04 4.20
CA TYR A 127 -8.23 3.81 5.33
C TYR A 127 -8.80 2.68 6.18
N VAL A 128 -7.95 1.79 6.68
CA VAL A 128 -8.38 0.65 7.50
C VAL A 128 -7.43 0.46 8.69
N VAL A 129 -7.99 0.13 9.84
CA VAL A 129 -7.27 -0.49 10.95
C VAL A 129 -7.89 -1.87 11.19
N GLN A 130 -7.21 -2.97 10.84
CA GLN A 130 -7.87 -4.27 10.79
C GLN A 130 -8.48 -4.70 12.15
N PRO A 131 -9.70 -5.28 12.16
CA PRO A 131 -10.34 -5.93 11.03
C PRO A 131 -11.35 -5.03 10.30
N TYR A 132 -11.33 -5.06 8.96
CA TYR A 132 -12.27 -4.35 8.08
C TYR A 132 -13.75 -4.72 8.30
N THR A 133 -14.03 -5.87 8.93
CA THR A 133 -15.40 -6.35 9.21
C THR A 133 -16.12 -5.52 10.26
N LYS A 134 -15.40 -4.67 11.01
CA LYS A 134 -15.98 -3.67 11.91
C LYS A 134 -16.12 -2.35 11.13
N PRO A 135 -17.35 -1.84 10.87
CA PRO A 135 -17.51 -0.60 10.10
C PRO A 135 -16.79 0.61 10.70
N ALA A 136 -16.60 0.66 12.03
CA ALA A 136 -15.88 1.74 12.70
C ALA A 136 -14.37 1.77 12.41
N ASN A 137 -13.83 0.68 11.86
CA ASN A 137 -12.41 0.50 11.58
C ASN A 137 -12.02 0.90 10.16
N MET A 138 -12.97 1.39 9.38
CA MET A 138 -12.76 1.71 7.98
C MET A 138 -13.38 3.06 7.63
N LEU A 139 -12.68 3.81 6.79
CA LEU A 139 -13.23 5.00 6.16
C LEU A 139 -13.01 4.92 4.65
N GLU A 140 -14.09 4.70 3.91
CA GLU A 140 -14.10 4.80 2.45
C GLU A 140 -14.28 6.26 2.01
N PHE A 141 -13.62 6.66 0.92
CA PHE A 141 -13.76 7.99 0.35
C PHE A 141 -13.39 8.02 -1.13
N GLN A 142 -13.80 9.10 -1.80
CA GLN A 142 -13.43 9.36 -3.19
C GLN A 142 -12.17 10.22 -3.21
N THR A 143 -11.08 9.68 -3.74
CA THR A 143 -9.91 10.45 -4.17
C THR A 143 -10.14 10.95 -5.59
N SER A 144 -9.79 12.21 -5.84
CA SER A 144 -9.66 12.78 -7.19
C SER A 144 -8.41 13.65 -7.21
N LEU A 145 -7.36 13.21 -7.91
CA LEU A 145 -6.10 13.94 -7.96
C LEU A 145 -6.11 15.02 -9.04
N ASN A 146 -5.58 16.20 -8.70
CA ASN A 146 -5.39 17.33 -9.61
C ASN A 146 -4.00 17.35 -10.29
N GLY A 147 -3.21 16.29 -10.08
CA GLY A 147 -1.86 16.12 -10.60
C GLY A 147 -1.39 14.67 -10.38
N TYR A 148 -0.09 14.42 -10.57
CA TYR A 148 0.49 13.08 -10.39
C TYR A 148 1.11 12.88 -9.00
N TRP A 149 1.40 13.96 -8.27
CA TRP A 149 2.07 13.86 -6.98
C TRP A 149 1.06 13.84 -5.85
N SER A 150 1.22 12.89 -4.96
CA SER A 150 0.46 12.81 -3.72
C SER A 150 1.29 12.20 -2.59
N THR A 151 0.96 12.59 -1.36
CA THR A 151 1.57 12.08 -0.14
C THR A 151 0.50 11.36 0.67
N HIS A 152 0.80 10.14 1.10
CA HIS A 152 -0.10 9.33 1.92
C HIS A 152 0.63 8.90 3.18
N SER A 153 -0.01 9.04 4.33
CA SER A 153 0.65 8.79 5.61
C SER A 153 -0.32 8.32 6.67
N PHE A 154 0.23 7.60 7.64
CA PHE A 154 -0.41 7.41 8.93
C PHE A 154 0.59 7.62 10.06
N ASN A 155 0.16 8.31 11.11
CA ASN A 155 0.86 8.39 12.38
C ASN A 155 0.24 7.34 13.32
N TRP A 156 1.06 6.38 13.75
CA TRP A 156 0.64 5.27 14.60
C TRP A 156 1.25 5.40 15.99
N THR A 157 0.38 5.50 16.99
CA THR A 157 0.71 5.52 18.41
C THR A 157 -0.08 4.43 19.14
N PRO A 158 0.21 4.14 20.42
CA PRO A 158 -0.60 3.21 21.20
C PRO A 158 -2.07 3.62 21.40
N SER A 159 -2.44 4.89 21.17
CA SER A 159 -3.78 5.43 21.44
C SER A 159 -4.50 6.03 20.23
N GLU A 160 -3.82 6.12 19.07
CA GLU A 160 -4.38 6.68 17.85
C GLU A 160 -3.64 6.17 16.61
N VAL A 161 -4.39 5.93 15.54
CA VAL A 161 -3.86 5.93 14.17
C VAL A 161 -4.47 7.12 13.42
N LYS A 162 -3.64 8.10 13.04
CA LYS A 162 -4.08 9.27 12.27
C LYS A 162 -3.61 9.20 10.84
N PHE A 163 -4.54 9.04 9.91
CA PHE A 163 -4.32 8.99 8.48
C PHE A 163 -4.41 10.38 7.84
N MET A 164 -3.61 10.60 6.80
CA MET A 164 -3.65 11.83 6.01
C MET A 164 -3.16 11.57 4.58
N SER A 165 -3.93 12.07 3.61
CA SER A 165 -3.60 12.10 2.20
C SER A 165 -3.61 13.54 1.69
N LEU A 166 -2.57 13.92 0.95
CA LEU A 166 -2.36 15.25 0.41
C LEU A 166 -2.06 15.21 -1.10
N HIS A 167 -2.48 16.24 -1.82
CA HIS A 167 -1.90 16.57 -3.12
C HIS A 167 -0.47 17.06 -2.93
N GLY A 168 0.43 16.70 -3.83
CA GLY A 168 1.85 17.07 -3.79
C GLY A 168 2.71 16.17 -2.91
N HIS A 169 4.01 16.41 -2.93
CA HIS A 169 5.02 15.73 -2.10
C HIS A 169 5.43 16.59 -0.92
N TYR A 170 5.07 16.17 0.28
CA TYR A 170 5.24 16.95 1.50
C TYR A 170 5.67 16.05 2.67
N SER A 171 6.91 16.22 3.15
CA SER A 171 7.37 15.58 4.39
C SER A 171 6.69 16.18 5.63
N ASP A 172 6.41 17.49 5.58
CA ASP A 172 5.63 18.24 6.57
C ASP A 172 4.36 18.80 5.92
N PRO A 173 3.21 18.83 6.63
CA PRO A 173 1.97 19.37 6.07
C PRO A 173 2.16 20.80 5.55
N PRO A 174 1.76 21.09 4.30
CA PRO A 174 1.87 22.43 3.73
C PRO A 174 0.91 23.40 4.45
N SER A 175 1.16 24.69 4.30
CA SER A 175 0.30 25.76 4.82
C SER A 175 -0.17 26.68 3.70
N PRO A 176 -1.49 26.96 3.59
CA PRO A 176 -2.55 26.40 4.42
C PRO A 176 -2.90 24.95 4.02
N LEU A 177 -3.21 24.09 4.99
CA LEU A 177 -3.38 22.65 4.79
C LEU A 177 -4.57 22.33 3.86
N GLU A 178 -5.65 23.08 4.00
CA GLU A 178 -6.92 22.84 3.29
C GLU A 178 -6.81 22.90 1.76
N TRP A 179 -5.78 23.54 1.22
CA TRP A 179 -5.57 23.60 -0.24
C TRP A 179 -4.99 22.31 -0.81
N TYR A 180 -4.37 21.49 0.04
CA TYR A 180 -3.68 20.27 -0.35
C TYR A 180 -4.33 19.02 0.22
N LEU A 181 -5.19 19.15 1.24
CA LEU A 181 -5.84 18.03 1.90
C LEU A 181 -6.80 17.29 0.96
N ILE A 182 -6.54 16.00 0.75
CA ILE A 182 -7.47 15.07 0.10
C ILE A 182 -8.42 14.50 1.16
N LYS A 183 -7.82 13.91 2.22
CA LYS A 183 -8.57 13.25 3.28
C LYS A 183 -7.73 13.07 4.54
N GLU A 184 -8.34 13.27 5.69
CA GLU A 184 -7.80 12.87 7.00
C GLU A 184 -8.82 12.02 7.77
N TRP A 185 -8.30 11.21 8.69
CA TRP A 185 -9.11 10.41 9.61
C TRP A 185 -8.29 10.02 10.84
N SER A 186 -8.89 10.13 12.03
CA SER A 186 -8.33 9.62 13.28
C SER A 186 -9.12 8.39 13.73
N TYR A 187 -8.42 7.30 13.98
CA TYR A 187 -8.95 6.11 14.61
C TYR A 187 -8.44 6.00 16.05
N ASN A 188 -9.37 6.03 17.01
CA ASN A 188 -9.11 5.87 18.45
C ASN A 188 -9.90 4.69 19.02
N GLY A 189 -10.24 3.71 18.18
CA GLY A 189 -11.00 2.52 18.58
C GLY A 189 -10.15 1.48 19.30
N GLU A 190 -10.78 0.36 19.67
CA GLU A 190 -10.16 -0.69 20.49
C GLU A 190 -9.19 -1.60 19.71
N ASP A 191 -9.17 -1.55 18.37
CA ASP A 191 -8.35 -2.43 17.54
C ASP A 191 -7.03 -1.80 17.08
N ILE A 192 -6.55 -0.74 17.75
CA ILE A 192 -5.21 -0.19 17.47
C ILE A 192 -4.17 -1.29 17.70
N PRO A 193 -3.35 -1.65 16.68
CA PRO A 193 -2.38 -2.72 16.83
C PRO A 193 -1.29 -2.42 17.87
N ASP A 194 -0.80 -3.49 18.51
CA ASP A 194 0.51 -3.49 19.15
C ASP A 194 1.63 -3.64 18.11
N SER A 195 2.82 -3.13 18.41
CA SER A 195 4.02 -3.39 17.59
C SER A 195 4.75 -4.66 18.06
N LYS A 196 5.16 -5.49 17.10
CA LYS A 196 5.89 -6.74 17.30
C LYS A 196 6.76 -7.13 16.10
N ASN A 197 6.16 -7.67 15.03
CA ASN A 197 6.86 -8.16 13.82
C ASN A 197 6.22 -7.66 12.52
N GLU A 198 5.33 -6.68 12.61
CA GLU A 198 4.75 -6.01 11.46
C GLU A 198 5.84 -5.35 10.62
N ARG A 199 5.73 -5.49 9.30
CA ARG A 199 6.62 -4.88 8.33
C ARG A 199 5.81 -3.92 7.47
N VAL A 200 6.49 -2.95 6.88
CA VAL A 200 5.86 -2.10 5.88
C VAL A 200 5.81 -2.84 4.56
N ASP A 201 4.63 -2.88 3.97
CA ASP A 201 4.37 -3.56 2.73
C ASP A 201 3.76 -2.58 1.73
N VAL A 202 4.12 -2.75 0.46
CA VAL A 202 3.57 -2.01 -0.68
C VAL A 202 3.25 -3.02 -1.76
N ASN A 203 2.01 -3.07 -2.22
CA ASN A 203 1.61 -3.98 -3.28
C ASN A 203 0.76 -3.32 -4.36
N LEU A 204 0.81 -3.89 -5.56
CA LEU A 204 -0.06 -3.58 -6.69
C LEU A 204 -0.58 -4.91 -7.23
N TRP A 205 -1.85 -5.20 -6.97
CA TRP A 205 -2.43 -6.52 -7.16
C TRP A 205 -3.84 -6.50 -7.76
N LEU A 206 -4.34 -7.67 -8.17
CA LEU A 206 -5.63 -7.82 -8.84
C LEU A 206 -6.71 -8.40 -7.93
N MET A 207 -7.86 -7.74 -7.84
CA MET A 207 -9.04 -8.22 -7.12
C MET A 207 -9.48 -9.58 -7.68
N ASP A 208 -9.55 -10.59 -6.81
CA ASP A 208 -9.81 -12.00 -7.16
C ASP A 208 -8.90 -12.58 -8.25
N GLY A 209 -7.73 -12.00 -8.50
CA GLY A 209 -6.84 -12.38 -9.59
C GLY A 209 -7.44 -12.13 -10.99
N ARG A 210 -8.49 -11.30 -11.09
CA ARG A 210 -9.15 -10.97 -12.35
C ARG A 210 -8.32 -9.95 -13.11
N ALA A 211 -8.13 -10.18 -14.41
CA ALA A 211 -7.47 -9.24 -15.29
C ALA A 211 -8.11 -7.82 -15.22
N PRO A 212 -7.34 -6.75 -15.42
CA PRO A 212 -7.90 -5.40 -15.57
C PRO A 212 -9.02 -5.36 -16.61
N PHE A 213 -10.09 -4.59 -16.37
CA PHE A 213 -11.20 -4.43 -17.32
C PHE A 213 -10.72 -3.94 -18.68
N ASN A 214 -9.77 -2.99 -18.66
CA ASN A 214 -9.17 -2.44 -19.88
C ASN A 214 -8.12 -3.36 -20.54
N GLN A 215 -7.78 -4.50 -19.93
CA GLN A 215 -6.74 -5.45 -20.37
C GLN A 215 -5.35 -4.82 -20.54
N GLN A 216 -5.04 -3.76 -19.80
CA GLN A 216 -3.76 -3.06 -19.88
C GLN A 216 -2.90 -3.30 -18.64
N GLU A 217 -1.58 -3.36 -18.85
CA GLU A 217 -0.60 -3.27 -17.78
C GLU A 217 -0.72 -1.92 -17.06
N THR A 218 -0.42 -1.92 -15.76
CA THR A 218 -0.53 -0.72 -14.93
C THR A 218 0.68 -0.61 -14.05
N GLU A 219 1.18 0.62 -13.91
CA GLU A 219 2.36 0.95 -13.14
C GLU A 219 2.03 2.04 -12.12
N ILE A 220 2.59 1.91 -10.92
CA ILE A 220 2.64 2.95 -9.91
C ILE A 220 4.10 3.19 -9.53
N VAL A 221 4.49 4.45 -9.44
CA VAL A 221 5.81 4.86 -8.98
C VAL A 221 5.68 5.44 -7.57
N ILE A 222 6.46 4.90 -6.63
CA ILE A 222 6.64 5.47 -5.30
C ILE A 222 8.03 6.09 -5.26
N THR A 223 8.08 7.41 -5.20
CA THR A 223 9.32 8.17 -5.26
C THR A 223 10.13 8.05 -3.98
N LYS A 224 9.45 7.97 -2.84
CA LYS A 224 10.08 7.91 -1.52
C LYS A 224 9.18 7.22 -0.50
N PHE A 225 9.81 6.53 0.45
CA PHE A 225 9.23 6.14 1.73
C PHE A 225 10.00 6.84 2.86
N GLU A 226 9.27 7.32 3.86
CA GLU A 226 9.85 7.90 5.08
C GLU A 226 9.20 7.28 6.32
N PHE A 227 10.05 6.99 7.31
CA PHE A 227 9.61 6.64 8.65
C PHE A 227 10.25 7.57 9.68
N THR A 228 9.41 8.17 10.53
CA THR A 228 9.84 8.97 11.68
C THR A 228 9.39 8.26 12.97
N PRO A 229 10.31 7.70 13.77
CA PRO A 229 9.98 7.07 15.04
C PRO A 229 9.29 8.03 16.01
N MET A 230 8.42 7.49 16.88
CA MET A 230 7.85 8.21 18.02
C MET A 230 8.82 8.28 19.21
#